data_AF-A0A7C6B8F6-F1
#
_entry.id   AF-A0A7C6B8F6-F1
#
_cell.length_a   1.000
_cell.length_b   1.000
_cell.length_c   1.000
_cell.angle_alpha   90.00
_cell.angle_beta   90.00
_cell.angle_gamma   90.00
#
_symmetry.space_group_name_H-M   'P 1'
#
loop_
_entity.id
_entity.type
_entity.pdbx_description
1 polymer ?
#
loop_
_entity_poly.entity_id
_entity_poly.type
_entity_poly.pdbx_seq_one_letter_code
_entity_poly.pdbx_strand_id
1 'polypeptide(L)' 'EALPCPEAILKKVVPSAKACVDVIYGKETPFLKYAKKEKKPTKDGSDMLLYQGIIAFEYFCEQKFSFEEIKEEMQKAFTL' A
#
# COMPACT_ATOMS: atom_id res chain seq x y z
N GLU A 1 -11.35 -12.11 9.57
CA GLU A 1 -10.29 -11.09 9.73
C GLU A 1 -10.73 -10.04 10.74
N ALA A 2 -9.78 -9.45 11.48
CA ALA A 2 -10.05 -8.48 12.55
C ALA A 2 -9.56 -7.07 12.16
N LEU A 3 -10.07 -6.04 12.84
CA LEU A 3 -9.53 -4.68 12.77
C LEU A 3 -8.10 -4.63 13.36
N PRO A 4 -7.25 -3.68 12.92
CA PRO A 4 -5.85 -3.57 13.37
C PRO A 4 -5.75 -3.12 14.84
N CYS A 5 -6.81 -2.54 15.38
CA CYS A 5 -6.94 -2.13 16.76
C CYS A 5 -8.43 -2.06 17.15
N PRO A 6 -8.77 -1.89 18.44
CA PRO A 6 -10.15 -1.70 18.86
C PRO A 6 -10.85 -0.57 18.10
N GLU A 7 -12.11 -0.81 17.71
CA GLU A 7 -12.90 0.14 16.90
C GLU A 7 -13.02 1.53 17.55
N ALA A 8 -13.02 1.60 18.88
CA ALA A 8 -13.04 2.86 19.63
C ALA A 8 -11.84 3.77 19.32
N ILE A 9 -10.68 3.21 18.96
CA ILE A 9 -9.51 3.98 18.54
C ILE A 9 -9.74 4.51 17.12
N LEU A 10 -10.19 3.64 16.21
CA LEU A 10 -10.46 4.01 14.82
C LEU A 10 -11.49 5.13 14.71
N LYS A 11 -12.56 5.07 15.50
CA LYS A 11 -13.59 6.12 15.61
C LYS A 11 -13.04 7.49 16.02
N LYS A 12 -11.92 7.52 16.74
CA LYS A 12 -11.26 8.77 17.15
C LYS A 12 -10.29 9.30 16.09
N VAL A 13 -9.52 8.41 15.45
CA VAL A 13 -8.39 8.82 14.59
C VAL A 13 -8.76 8.94 13.11
N VAL A 14 -9.63 8.05 12.60
CA VAL A 14 -9.98 8.00 11.17
C VAL A 14 -10.72 9.26 10.71
N PRO A 15 -11.67 9.85 11.46
CA PRO A 15 -12.35 11.07 11.03
C PRO A 15 -11.41 12.26 10.82
N SER A 16 -10.32 12.35 11.59
CA SER A 16 -9.28 13.38 11.42
C SER A 16 -8.21 13.03 10.38
N ALA A 17 -8.13 11.77 9.94
CA ALA A 17 -7.11 11.33 9.00
C ALA A 17 -7.36 11.92 7.60
N LYS A 18 -6.27 12.25 6.90
CA LYS A 18 -6.31 12.67 5.49
C LYS A 18 -6.47 11.50 4.53
N ALA A 19 -5.90 10.35 4.88
CA ALA A 19 -6.01 9.08 4.17
C ALA A 19 -5.76 7.93 5.14
N CYS A 20 -6.19 6.73 4.77
CA CYS A 20 -5.93 5.50 5.50
C CYS A 20 -5.20 4.52 4.60
N VAL A 21 -4.01 4.09 5.02
CA VAL A 21 -3.15 3.20 4.23
C VAL A 21 -2.93 1.92 5.02
N ASP A 22 -3.08 0.78 4.35
CA ASP A 22 -2.77 -0.55 4.89
C ASP A 22 -1.56 -1.11 4.14
N VAL A 23 -0.67 -1.80 4.84
CA VAL A 23 0.51 -2.44 4.23
C VAL A 23 0.18 -3.78 3.57
N ILE A 24 -0.99 -4.34 3.90
CA ILE A 24 -1.51 -5.54 3.25
C ILE A 24 -1.94 -5.18 1.82
N TYR A 25 -1.61 -6.04 0.85
CA TYR A 25 -1.94 -5.89 -0.56
C TYR A 25 -2.81 -7.04 -1.08
N GLY A 26 -3.43 -6.84 -2.25
CA GLY A 26 -4.17 -7.89 -2.96
C GLY A 26 -5.52 -8.29 -2.36
N LYS A 27 -5.98 -7.60 -1.31
CA LYS A 27 -7.32 -7.78 -0.73
C LYS A 27 -7.81 -6.53 0.00
N GLU A 28 -9.13 -6.37 0.08
CA GLU A 28 -9.74 -5.35 0.93
C GLU A 28 -9.78 -5.83 2.39
N THR A 29 -8.97 -5.20 3.24
CA THR A 29 -8.93 -5.53 4.67
C THR A 29 -10.12 -4.91 5.43
N PRO A 30 -10.48 -5.42 6.63
CA PRO A 30 -11.48 -4.79 7.48
C PRO A 30 -11.20 -3.31 7.79
N PHE A 31 -9.91 -2.93 7.88
CA PHE A 31 -9.50 -1.54 8.09
C PHE A 31 -9.79 -0.66 6.87
N LEU A 32 -9.37 -1.09 5.68
CA LEU A 32 -9.63 -0.33 4.44
C LEU A 32 -11.14 -0.23 4.18
N LYS A 33 -11.90 -1.30 4.45
CA LYS A 33 -13.37 -1.28 4.37
C LYS A 33 -13.99 -0.27 5.34
N TYR A 34 -13.48 -0.20 6.58
CA TYR A 34 -13.90 0.79 7.56
C TYR A 34 -13.60 2.22 7.09
N ALA A 35 -12.38 2.48 6.64
CA ALA A 35 -11.96 3.80 6.16
C ALA A 35 -12.77 4.28 4.95
N LYS A 36 -13.09 3.38 4.00
CA LYS A 36 -13.97 3.70 2.86
C LYS A 36 -15.39 4.07 3.31
N LYS A 37 -15.94 3.40 4.32
CA LYS A 37 -17.25 3.75 4.91
C LYS A 37 -17.24 5.14 5.55
N GLU A 38 -16.13 5.52 6.17
CA GLU A 38 -15.88 6.87 6.71
C GLU A 38 -15.51 7.90 5.61
N LYS A 39 -15.66 7.55 4.33
CA LYS A 39 -15.37 8.39 3.15
C LYS A 39 -13.94 8.91 3.11
N LYS A 40 -12.99 8.12 3.63
CA LYS A 40 -11.56 8.46 3.58
C LYS A 40 -10.91 7.89 2.32
N PRO A 41 -9.99 8.64 1.70
CA PRO A 41 -9.10 8.08 0.69
C PRO A 41 -8.34 6.89 1.27
N THR A 42 -8.32 5.78 0.53
CA THR A 42 -7.66 4.54 0.96
C THR A 42 -6.65 4.07 -0.05
N LYS A 43 -5.56 3.47 0.45
CA LYS A 43 -4.57 2.77 -0.38
C LYS A 43 -4.11 1.50 0.32
N ASP A 44 -3.84 0.46 -0.46
CA ASP A 44 -3.29 -0.79 0.06
C ASP A 44 -1.75 -0.79 -0.07
N GLY A 45 -1.13 -1.93 0.25
CA GLY A 45 0.32 -2.07 0.22
C GLY A 45 0.92 -2.27 -1.16
N SER A 46 0.13 -2.31 -2.24
CA SER A 46 0.60 -2.74 -3.56
C SER A 46 1.69 -1.81 -4.11
N ASP A 47 1.51 -0.50 -3.99
CA ASP A 47 2.54 0.47 -4.34
C ASP A 47 3.78 0.30 -3.47
N MET A 48 3.62 0.20 -2.14
CA MET A 48 4.75 0.01 -1.23
C MET A 48 5.57 -1.22 -1.65
N LEU A 49 4.91 -2.33 -1.97
CA LEU A 49 5.51 -3.57 -2.47
C LEU A 49 6.30 -3.34 -3.78
N LEU A 50 5.75 -2.59 -4.73
CA LEU A 50 6.43 -2.29 -5.99
C LEU A 50 7.67 -1.39 -5.76
N TYR A 51 7.48 -0.25 -5.09
CA TYR A 51 8.53 0.76 -4.88
C TYR A 51 9.72 0.22 -4.08
N GLN A 52 9.46 -0.56 -3.02
CA GLN A 52 10.55 -1.20 -2.28
C GLN A 52 11.32 -2.21 -3.13
N GLY A 53 10.63 -2.92 -4.04
CA GLY A 53 11.24 -3.87 -4.96
C GLY A 53 12.15 -3.18 -5.98
N ILE A 54 11.72 -2.02 -6.50
CA ILE A 54 12.53 -1.20 -7.41
C ILE A 54 13.81 -0.74 -6.71
N ILE A 55 13.71 -0.16 -5.51
CA ILE A 55 14.87 0.31 -4.74
C ILE A 55 15.83 -0.85 -4.45
N ALA A 56 15.31 -2.00 -4.01
CA ALA A 56 16.14 -3.17 -3.75
C ALA A 56 16.86 -3.65 -5.03
N PHE A 57 16.17 -3.64 -6.17
CA PHE A 57 16.74 -4.04 -7.45
C PHE A 57 17.84 -3.09 -7.94
N GLU A 58 17.68 -1.77 -7.72
CA GLU A 58 18.75 -0.80 -7.99
C GLU A 58 20.03 -1.16 -7.23
N TYR A 59 19.93 -1.54 -5.95
CA TYR A 59 21.08 -1.99 -5.17
C TYR A 59 21.65 -3.32 -5.67
N PHE A 60 20.80 -4.30 -5.99
CA PHE A 60 21.25 -5.60 -6.49
C PHE A 60 21.93 -5.52 -7.86
N CYS A 61 21.58 -4.51 -8.66
CA CYS A 61 22.15 -4.30 -9.99
C CYS A 61 23.18 -3.17 -10.03
N GLU A 62 23.67 -2.70 -8.88
CA GLU A 62 24.66 -1.61 -8.79
C GLU A 62 24.27 -0.38 -9.63
N GLN A 63 22.97 -0.02 -9.61
CA GLN A 63 22.39 1.11 -10.36
C GLN A 63 22.58 1.02 -11.89
N LYS A 64 22.73 -0.20 -12.43
CA LYS A 64 22.85 -0.43 -13.88
C LYS A 64 21.60 -0.06 -14.68
N PHE A 65 20.43 -0.09 -14.05
CA PHE A 65 19.14 0.22 -14.66
C PHE A 65 18.54 1.43 -13.96
N SER A 66 17.82 2.27 -14.70
CA SER A 66 17.10 3.40 -14.13
C SER A 66 15.84 2.96 -13.40
N PHE A 67 15.40 3.80 -12.46
CA PHE A 67 14.17 3.62 -11.72
C PHE A 67 12.94 3.32 -12.61
N GLU A 68 12.77 4.06 -13.71
CA GLU A 68 11.62 3.88 -14.60
C GLU A 68 11.70 2.58 -15.41
N GLU A 69 12.89 2.15 -15.85
CA GLU A 69 13.07 0.85 -16.53
C GLU A 69 12.66 -0.31 -15.61
N ILE A 70 13.10 -0.29 -14.36
CA ILE A 70 12.78 -1.35 -13.39
C ILE A 70 11.29 -1.33 -13.07
N LYS A 71 10.71 -0.14 -12.86
CA LYS A 71 9.29 0.04 -12.59
C LYS A 71 8.42 -0.47 -13.73
N GLU A 72 8.76 -0.16 -14.98
CA GLU A 72 8.02 -0.60 -16.15
C GLU A 72 7.97 -2.13 -16.25
N GLU A 73 9.07 -2.82 -15.94
CA GLU A 73 9.11 -4.27 -15.94
C GLU A 73 8.39 -4.89 -14.72
N MET A 74 8.67 -4.38 -13.52
CA MET A 74 8.09 -4.94 -12.29
C MET A 74 6.58 -4.76 -12.19
N GLN A 75 6.02 -3.65 -12.68
CA GLN A 75 4.58 -3.42 -12.63
C GLN A 75 3.77 -4.44 -13.46
N LYS A 76 4.37 -5.04 -14.49
CA LYS A 76 3.71 -6.06 -15.33
C LYS A 76 3.30 -7.29 -14.52
N ALA A 77 4.03 -7.60 -13.44
CA ALA A 77 3.70 -8.71 -12.53
C ALA A 77 2.39 -8.49 -11.75
N PHE A 78 1.91 -7.25 -11.63
CA PHE A 78 0.67 -6.92 -10.92
C PHE A 78 -0.57 -6.99 -11.82
N THR A 79 -0.37 -7.13 -13.15
CA THR A 79 -1.44 -7.21 -14.15
C THR A 79 -1.70 -8.63 -14.67
N LEU A 80 -0.89 -9.60 -14.23
CA LEU A 80 -1.02 -11.04 -14.54
C LEU A 80 -2.01 -11.72 -13.59
#